data_AF-A0A951P8P1-F1
#
_entry.id   AF-A0A951P8P1-F1
#
_cell.length_a   1.000
_cell.length_b   1.000
_cell.length_c   1.000
_cell.angle_alpha   90.00
_cell.angle_beta   90.00
_cell.angle_gamma   90.00
#
_symmetry.space_group_name_H-M   'P 1'
#
loop_
_entity.id
_entity.type
_entity.pdbx_description
1 polymer ?
#
loop_
_entity_poly.entity_id
_entity_poly.type
_entity_poly.pdbx_seq_one_letter_code
_entity_poly.pdbx_strand_id
1 'polypeptide(L)'
;MATLQITSFPAQVGVEEYLSISGTAQDLARQPLTLVIDNQYRMGAGAVPDNGLWSFRFRFTSSGRRSLAVLATDDRGQTVSSQTIVISVVNASLPLLQVTSYPYQVQQAEACIINGIARELDGRPLTLTVDDRYQSSVGNIPAGGSWSIRFRFNSTGSRKLVFSATNAQGSLFSSPPITMLVLDDLPPNLTIVAPPQVAVRQEFSISGTADGVIGQPVTLTIDNQLRANAGTVAANGTWQTQFQFLQAGSRRLTASLESLASPVRSETLTIAVVAASPRLTITPPTQPIYAGSGFVLAGGAKNFADGEQLVLRVDGQYILARPIVQNQRWQAALFFNQAGKRRVELISSDQEQEEIQLTVLPTPSALKLFARSIWTPTLTPEGIPDLLNPKRITLHHTVIANLSTSATQQQEIQRMRTVLNIHLNSSGYSDIGYHYIVMPSGRVYEARSSRKRGAHDLVNDGIGVAVDGDFQGSLRIGVQQYDAVVETCIMLCKRMGITDPITPVSTTTADFGTRQLSRICGHQDRVATGCPGTVYSRLSEIRRDVKQEL
;
A
#
# COMPACT_ATOMS: atom_id res chain seq x y z
N MET A 1 49.90 101.67 -44.27
CA MET A 1 50.11 100.39 -44.98
C MET A 1 49.07 99.46 -44.42
N ALA A 2 48.30 98.79 -45.28
CA ALA A 2 47.27 97.87 -44.81
C ALA A 2 47.88 96.74 -43.97
N THR A 3 47.25 96.42 -42.84
CA THR A 3 47.69 95.36 -41.93
C THR A 3 46.53 94.42 -41.60
N LEU A 4 46.85 93.13 -41.42
CA LEU A 4 45.89 92.08 -41.10
C LEU A 4 46.54 91.11 -40.10
N GLN A 5 45.89 90.85 -38.96
CA GLN A 5 46.46 90.01 -37.90
C GLN A 5 45.41 89.11 -37.27
N ILE A 6 45.77 87.86 -36.98
CA ILE A 6 44.98 86.97 -36.12
C ILE A 6 45.34 87.25 -34.65
N THR A 7 44.36 87.53 -33.79
CA THR A 7 44.61 87.89 -32.39
C THR A 7 44.05 86.88 -31.39
N SER A 8 43.09 86.04 -31.78
CA SER A 8 42.55 84.98 -30.94
C SER A 8 42.31 83.70 -31.72
N PHE A 9 42.81 82.58 -31.17
CA PHE A 9 42.61 81.23 -31.68
C PHE A 9 42.93 80.21 -30.56
N PRO A 10 42.23 79.06 -30.49
CA PRO A 10 42.59 78.01 -29.55
C PRO A 10 43.74 77.15 -30.12
N ALA A 11 44.56 76.57 -29.23
CA ALA A 11 45.66 75.69 -29.64
C ALA A 11 45.17 74.31 -30.13
N GLN A 12 43.98 73.88 -29.71
CA GLN A 12 43.40 72.58 -30.01
C GLN A 12 41.86 72.64 -30.09
N VAL A 13 41.25 71.77 -30.92
CA VAL A 13 39.79 71.63 -31.07
C VAL A 13 39.41 70.18 -31.38
N GLY A 14 38.20 69.73 -31.02
CA GLY A 14 37.69 68.41 -31.39
C GLY A 14 37.27 68.30 -32.88
N VAL A 15 37.29 67.09 -33.44
CA VAL A 15 36.64 66.79 -34.72
C VAL A 15 35.14 67.07 -34.60
N GLU A 16 34.55 67.71 -35.62
CA GLU A 16 33.17 68.23 -35.67
C GLU A 16 32.82 69.35 -34.67
N GLU A 17 33.75 69.77 -33.80
CA GLU A 17 33.56 70.94 -32.93
C GLU A 17 33.79 72.25 -33.69
N TYR A 18 33.06 73.30 -33.32
CA TYR A 18 33.23 74.62 -33.92
C TYR A 18 34.46 75.32 -33.35
N LEU A 19 35.42 75.60 -34.24
CA LEU A 19 36.53 76.51 -34.01
C LEU A 19 36.11 77.94 -34.34
N SER A 20 36.51 78.90 -33.51
CA SER A 20 36.44 80.32 -33.84
C SER A 20 37.84 80.94 -33.82
N ILE A 21 38.15 81.75 -34.83
CA ILE A 21 39.35 82.59 -34.87
C ILE A 21 38.93 84.03 -35.12
N SER A 22 39.64 84.99 -34.52
CA SER A 22 39.34 86.41 -34.71
C SER A 22 40.61 87.24 -34.79
N GLY A 23 40.48 88.45 -35.32
CA GLY A 23 41.61 89.32 -35.57
C GLY A 23 41.24 90.76 -35.84
N THR A 24 42.27 91.54 -36.17
CA THR A 24 42.18 92.97 -36.50
C THR A 24 42.67 93.22 -37.93
N ALA A 25 42.17 94.27 -38.55
CA ALA A 25 42.56 94.74 -39.86
C ALA A 25 42.58 96.28 -39.88
N GLN A 26 43.58 96.89 -40.52
CA GLN A 26 43.73 98.34 -40.67
C GLN A 26 43.91 98.69 -42.15
N ASP A 27 43.30 99.79 -42.59
CA ASP A 27 43.24 100.24 -43.99
C ASP A 27 42.69 99.18 -44.97
N LEU A 28 41.84 98.28 -44.48
CA LEU A 28 41.20 97.20 -45.26
C LEU A 28 39.67 97.18 -45.10
N ALA A 29 39.06 98.24 -44.56
CA ALA A 29 37.62 98.31 -44.37
C ALA A 29 36.89 98.00 -45.70
N ARG A 30 35.85 97.17 -45.61
CA ARG A 30 35.02 96.69 -46.74
C ARG A 30 35.73 95.79 -47.74
N GLN A 31 36.99 95.42 -47.52
CA GLN A 31 37.70 94.46 -48.36
C GLN A 31 37.33 93.01 -48.03
N PRO A 32 37.24 92.10 -49.02
CA PRO A 32 36.88 90.71 -48.77
C PRO A 32 37.97 89.96 -47.98
N LEU A 33 37.56 89.17 -47.00
CA LEU A 33 38.43 88.26 -46.25
C LEU A 33 38.32 86.82 -46.75
N THR A 34 39.48 86.19 -46.93
CA THR A 34 39.61 84.78 -47.28
C THR A 34 40.45 84.05 -46.24
N LEU A 35 39.88 83.07 -45.56
CA LEU A 35 40.61 82.12 -44.73
C LEU A 35 41.27 81.06 -45.62
N VAL A 36 42.55 80.82 -45.40
CA VAL A 36 43.34 79.79 -46.04
C VAL A 36 43.68 78.72 -45.00
N ILE A 37 43.32 77.46 -45.31
CA ILE A 37 43.61 76.29 -44.48
C ILE A 37 44.56 75.37 -45.25
N ASP A 38 45.66 74.97 -44.60
CA ASP A 38 46.70 74.09 -45.14
C ASP A 38 47.24 74.53 -46.51
N ASN A 39 47.29 75.85 -46.72
CA ASN A 39 47.73 76.50 -47.96
C ASN A 39 46.98 76.06 -49.24
N GLN A 40 45.84 75.39 -49.10
CA GLN A 40 45.10 74.80 -50.23
C GLN A 40 43.62 75.21 -50.22
N TYR A 41 42.97 75.14 -49.06
CA TYR A 41 41.54 75.37 -48.96
C TYR A 41 41.26 76.83 -48.64
N ARG A 42 40.41 77.47 -49.45
CA ARG A 42 40.03 78.88 -49.28
C ARG A 42 38.55 79.01 -48.95
N MET A 43 38.24 79.71 -47.87
CA MET A 43 36.88 80.00 -47.41
C MET A 43 36.70 81.51 -47.33
N GLY A 44 35.75 82.07 -48.07
CA GLY A 44 35.38 83.48 -47.94
C GLY A 44 34.40 83.68 -46.77
N ALA A 45 34.55 84.75 -45.98
CA ALA A 45 33.64 85.06 -44.86
C ALA A 45 33.10 86.50 -44.85
N GLY A 46 33.03 87.14 -46.02
CA GLY A 46 32.53 88.51 -46.16
C GLY A 46 33.64 89.55 -46.07
N ALA A 47 33.25 90.83 -46.01
CA ALA A 47 34.17 91.95 -45.99
C ALA A 47 34.62 92.34 -44.58
N VAL A 48 35.82 92.90 -44.43
CA VAL A 48 36.31 93.50 -43.18
C VAL A 48 35.31 94.58 -42.74
N PRO A 49 34.73 94.48 -41.53
CA PRO A 49 33.82 95.51 -41.03
C PRO A 49 34.52 96.86 -40.86
N ASP A 50 33.77 97.97 -40.89
CA ASP A 50 34.32 99.33 -40.79
C ASP A 50 35.12 99.58 -39.48
N ASN A 51 34.89 98.78 -38.44
CA ASN A 51 35.65 98.82 -37.18
C ASN A 51 36.94 97.99 -37.18
N GLY A 52 37.27 97.31 -38.28
CA GLY A 52 38.48 96.51 -38.46
C GLY A 52 38.51 95.18 -37.70
N LEU A 53 37.45 94.80 -36.97
CA LEU A 53 37.39 93.54 -36.21
C LEU A 53 36.69 92.45 -37.03
N TRP A 54 37.33 91.29 -37.15
CA TRP A 54 36.79 90.18 -37.94
C TRP A 54 36.86 88.86 -37.18
N SER A 55 36.00 87.90 -37.57
CA SER A 55 36.05 86.54 -37.05
C SER A 55 35.59 85.51 -38.08
N PHE A 56 36.14 84.29 -37.99
CA PHE A 56 35.69 83.11 -38.71
C PHE A 56 35.22 82.06 -37.71
N ARG A 57 34.17 81.33 -38.07
CA ARG A 57 33.69 80.15 -37.33
C ARG A 57 33.46 78.99 -38.28
N PHE A 58 34.14 77.87 -38.06
CA PHE A 58 34.12 76.69 -38.93
C PHE A 58 34.46 75.43 -38.12
N ARG A 59 34.45 74.25 -38.77
CA ARG A 59 34.74 72.95 -38.13
C ARG A 59 35.60 72.09 -39.04
N PHE A 60 36.32 71.15 -38.44
CA PHE A 60 37.09 70.13 -39.16
C PHE A 60 36.39 68.78 -39.11
N THR A 61 36.39 68.07 -40.23
CA THR A 61 35.82 66.72 -40.37
C THR A 61 36.86 65.62 -40.17
N SER A 62 38.13 65.97 -39.94
CA SER A 62 39.23 65.03 -39.74
C SER A 62 40.27 65.58 -38.76
N SER A 63 40.84 64.69 -37.96
CA SER A 63 41.90 65.00 -37.00
C SER A 63 43.23 65.32 -37.70
N GLY A 64 44.16 65.93 -36.96
CA GLY A 64 45.49 66.26 -37.45
C GLY A 64 45.89 67.70 -37.18
N ARG A 65 47.14 68.03 -37.50
CA ARG A 65 47.70 69.38 -37.35
C ARG A 65 47.29 70.24 -38.54
N ARG A 66 46.77 71.44 -38.30
CA ARG A 66 46.22 72.34 -39.33
C ARG A 66 46.89 73.70 -39.29
N SER A 67 47.23 74.25 -40.45
CA SER A 67 47.79 75.60 -40.59
C SER A 67 46.75 76.56 -41.15
N LEU A 68 46.65 77.76 -40.59
CA LEU A 68 45.61 78.74 -40.89
C LEU A 68 46.23 80.12 -41.11
N ALA A 69 45.83 80.81 -42.17
CA ALA A 69 46.16 82.21 -42.45
C ALA A 69 44.96 82.93 -43.05
N VAL A 70 44.88 84.25 -42.90
CA VAL A 70 43.80 85.06 -43.48
C VAL A 70 44.38 86.05 -44.48
N LEU A 71 43.73 86.19 -45.63
CA LEU A 71 44.09 87.08 -46.72
C LEU A 71 43.01 88.15 -46.91
N ALA A 72 43.44 89.36 -47.25
CA ALA A 72 42.59 90.43 -47.78
C ALA A 72 43.26 91.05 -49.02
N THR A 73 42.49 91.58 -49.95
CA THR A 73 43.02 92.33 -51.10
C THR A 73 42.56 93.78 -50.96
N ASP A 74 43.48 94.74 -51.04
CA ASP A 74 43.13 96.16 -50.95
C ASP A 74 42.55 96.71 -52.28
N ASP A 75 42.04 97.95 -52.25
CA ASP A 75 41.46 98.64 -53.42
C ASP A 75 42.44 98.83 -54.59
N ARG A 76 43.74 98.59 -54.37
CA ARG A 76 44.80 98.66 -55.38
C ARG A 76 45.17 97.28 -55.93
N GLY A 77 44.46 96.23 -55.52
CA GLY A 77 44.69 94.85 -55.93
C GLY A 77 45.85 94.18 -55.19
N GLN A 78 46.42 94.82 -54.17
CA GLN A 78 47.51 94.24 -53.38
C GLN A 78 46.96 93.31 -52.31
N THR A 79 47.49 92.09 -52.24
CA THR A 79 47.07 91.11 -51.22
C THR A 79 47.90 91.27 -49.95
N VAL A 80 47.21 91.42 -48.82
CA VAL A 80 47.77 91.47 -47.46
C VAL A 80 47.44 90.16 -46.76
N SER A 81 48.44 89.53 -46.13
CA SER A 81 48.29 88.28 -45.39
C SER A 81 48.55 88.48 -43.90
N SER A 82 47.79 87.77 -43.07
CA SER A 82 48.12 87.58 -41.67
C SER A 82 49.33 86.65 -41.49
N GLN A 83 49.78 86.51 -40.23
CA GLN A 83 50.64 85.41 -39.83
C GLN A 83 49.92 84.06 -39.94
N THR A 84 50.68 83.00 -40.18
CA THR A 84 50.18 81.62 -40.14
C THR A 84 50.18 81.09 -38.71
N ILE A 85 49.04 80.57 -38.26
CA ILE A 85 48.91 79.88 -36.97
C ILE A 85 48.76 78.37 -37.19
N VAL A 86 49.09 77.57 -36.18
CA VAL A 86 48.98 76.11 -36.23
C VAL A 86 48.16 75.61 -35.05
N ILE A 87 47.18 74.76 -35.33
CA ILE A 87 46.29 74.14 -34.33
C ILE A 87 46.28 72.61 -34.45
N SER A 88 45.89 71.92 -33.38
CA SER A 88 45.69 70.46 -33.37
C SER A 88 44.20 70.09 -33.34
N VAL A 89 43.75 69.24 -34.26
CA VAL A 89 42.37 68.70 -34.26
C VAL A 89 42.39 67.27 -33.70
N VAL A 90 41.65 66.99 -32.63
CA VAL A 90 41.66 65.68 -31.93
C VAL A 90 40.30 64.98 -31.97
N ASN A 91 40.29 63.63 -31.95
CA ASN A 91 39.07 62.86 -31.74
C ASN A 91 38.81 62.69 -30.24
N ALA A 92 37.63 63.07 -29.75
CA ALA A 92 37.22 62.89 -28.36
C ALA A 92 35.99 61.95 -28.28
N SER A 93 36.18 60.68 -27.91
CA SER A 93 35.08 59.77 -27.57
C SER A 93 35.38 58.98 -26.28
N LEU A 94 34.39 58.81 -25.41
CA LEU A 94 34.54 58.14 -24.10
C LEU A 94 34.75 56.60 -24.25
N PRO A 95 35.58 55.97 -23.40
CA PRO A 95 35.77 54.52 -23.37
C PRO A 95 34.49 53.78 -22.93
N LEU A 96 34.23 52.60 -23.51
CA LEU A 96 33.00 51.81 -23.32
C LEU A 96 33.33 50.31 -23.27
N LEU A 97 32.64 49.54 -22.43
CA LEU A 97 32.59 48.07 -22.47
C LEU A 97 31.17 47.59 -22.13
N GLN A 98 30.47 46.96 -23.08
CA GLN A 98 29.07 46.56 -22.91
C GLN A 98 28.77 45.23 -23.60
N VAL A 99 27.86 44.45 -23.01
CA VAL A 99 27.22 43.29 -23.64
C VAL A 99 26.06 43.78 -24.51
N THR A 100 25.95 43.29 -25.75
CA THR A 100 24.88 43.64 -26.69
C THR A 100 23.87 42.51 -26.91
N SER A 101 24.28 41.24 -26.79
CA SER A 101 23.36 40.10 -26.89
C SER A 101 23.88 38.86 -26.17
N TYR A 102 22.95 38.10 -25.61
CA TYR A 102 23.19 36.83 -24.92
C TYR A 102 21.87 36.03 -24.86
N PRO A 103 21.92 34.68 -24.81
CA PRO A 103 20.72 33.88 -24.58
C PRO A 103 20.25 34.00 -23.13
N TYR A 104 18.94 34.04 -22.92
CA TYR A 104 18.37 34.04 -21.56
C TYR A 104 18.56 32.68 -20.85
N GLN A 105 18.55 31.58 -21.61
CA GLN A 105 18.68 30.19 -21.15
C GLN A 105 19.65 29.40 -22.02
N VAL A 106 20.40 28.47 -21.42
CA VAL A 106 21.32 27.55 -22.10
C VAL A 106 21.38 26.20 -21.37
N GLN A 107 21.62 25.09 -22.08
CA GLN A 107 21.87 23.79 -21.46
C GLN A 107 23.28 23.70 -20.86
N GLN A 108 23.45 22.92 -19.78
CA GLN A 108 24.76 22.63 -19.20
C GLN A 108 25.66 21.97 -20.25
N ALA A 109 26.94 22.37 -20.29
CA ALA A 109 27.92 21.94 -21.31
C ALA A 109 27.62 22.35 -22.77
N GLU A 110 26.45 22.89 -23.09
CA GLU A 110 26.19 23.55 -24.37
C GLU A 110 26.91 24.90 -24.43
N ALA A 111 27.47 25.22 -25.59
CA ALA A 111 28.18 26.48 -25.79
C ALA A 111 27.20 27.59 -26.15
N CYS A 112 27.16 28.65 -25.35
CA CYS A 112 26.48 29.90 -25.69
C CYS A 112 27.42 30.89 -26.38
N ILE A 113 26.82 31.83 -27.11
CA ILE A 113 27.52 32.98 -27.70
C ILE A 113 27.06 34.25 -26.97
N ILE A 114 28.01 35.04 -26.50
CA ILE A 114 27.76 36.35 -25.89
C ILE A 114 28.52 37.39 -26.72
N ASN A 115 27.79 38.41 -27.19
CA ASN A 115 28.36 39.48 -27.99
C ASN A 115 28.34 40.79 -27.24
N GLY A 116 29.27 41.67 -27.58
CA GLY A 116 29.33 43.01 -27.04
C GLY A 116 30.20 43.94 -27.86
N ILE A 117 30.31 45.16 -27.35
CA ILE A 117 31.11 46.23 -27.94
C ILE A 117 32.03 46.83 -26.89
N ALA A 118 33.18 47.32 -27.35
CA ALA A 118 34.17 48.01 -26.58
C ALA A 118 34.72 49.19 -27.39
N ARG A 119 35.19 50.25 -26.72
CA ARG A 119 35.85 51.40 -27.35
C ARG A 119 37.11 51.74 -26.56
N GLU A 120 38.19 52.11 -27.26
CA GLU A 120 39.52 52.39 -26.66
C GLU A 120 40.13 51.17 -25.91
N LEU A 121 39.69 49.96 -26.26
CA LEU A 121 40.13 48.69 -25.66
C LEU A 121 40.61 47.67 -26.70
N ASP A 122 40.84 48.11 -27.94
CA ASP A 122 41.29 47.23 -29.04
C ASP A 122 42.60 46.53 -28.68
N GLY A 123 42.64 45.22 -28.91
CA GLY A 123 43.77 44.34 -28.58
C GLY A 123 43.92 44.03 -27.09
N ARG A 124 43.08 44.57 -26.20
CA ARG A 124 43.18 44.31 -24.76
C ARG A 124 42.53 42.98 -24.37
N PRO A 125 43.08 42.23 -23.39
CA PRO A 125 42.46 41.02 -22.87
C PRO A 125 41.08 41.31 -22.26
N LEU A 126 40.09 40.54 -22.67
CA LEU A 126 38.75 40.51 -22.10
C LEU A 126 38.69 39.38 -21.05
N THR A 127 38.26 39.73 -19.84
CA THR A 127 38.09 38.78 -18.74
C THR A 127 36.61 38.61 -18.45
N LEU A 128 36.17 37.36 -18.27
CA LEU A 128 34.83 37.01 -17.81
C LEU A 128 34.89 36.61 -16.34
N THR A 129 34.04 37.22 -15.51
CA THR A 129 33.76 36.81 -14.14
C THR A 129 32.38 36.14 -14.05
N VAL A 130 32.30 34.94 -13.47
CA VAL A 130 31.05 34.22 -13.19
C VAL A 130 30.83 34.12 -11.67
N ASP A 131 29.64 34.50 -11.22
CA ASP A 131 29.19 34.48 -9.81
C ASP A 131 30.19 35.07 -8.82
N ASP A 132 30.88 36.14 -9.24
CA ASP A 132 31.90 36.87 -8.47
C ASP A 132 33.09 35.99 -8.00
N ARG A 133 33.29 34.79 -8.57
CA ARG A 133 34.29 33.80 -8.11
C ARG A 133 35.22 33.29 -9.21
N TYR A 134 34.71 33.00 -10.40
CA TYR A 134 35.49 32.40 -11.47
C TYR A 134 35.91 33.46 -12.48
N GLN A 135 37.22 33.71 -12.61
CA GLN A 135 37.78 34.65 -13.59
C GLN A 135 38.58 33.90 -14.65
N SER A 136 38.25 34.10 -15.92
CA SER A 136 39.00 33.57 -17.05
C SER A 136 39.20 34.61 -18.13
N SER A 137 40.39 34.65 -18.72
CA SER A 137 40.61 35.38 -19.98
C SER A 137 39.86 34.65 -21.08
N VAL A 138 38.97 35.37 -21.78
CA VAL A 138 38.09 34.83 -22.82
C VAL A 138 38.50 35.28 -24.23
N GLY A 139 39.67 35.92 -24.37
CA GLY A 139 40.24 36.39 -25.63
C GLY A 139 40.65 37.86 -25.57
N ASN A 140 41.15 38.39 -26.68
CA ASN A 140 41.43 39.82 -26.83
C ASN A 140 40.28 40.50 -27.59
N ILE A 141 40.00 41.75 -27.24
CA ILE A 141 39.01 42.57 -27.94
C ILE A 141 39.52 42.83 -29.37
N PRO A 142 38.76 42.47 -30.43
CA PRO A 142 39.17 42.68 -31.81
C PRO A 142 39.33 44.16 -32.19
N ALA A 143 40.12 44.44 -33.23
CA ALA A 143 40.19 45.76 -33.82
C ALA A 143 38.80 46.19 -34.33
N GLY A 144 38.35 47.39 -33.96
CA GLY A 144 36.98 47.86 -34.22
C GLY A 144 35.99 47.55 -33.09
N GLY A 145 36.45 47.02 -31.95
CA GLY A 145 35.75 47.04 -30.67
C GLY A 145 34.60 46.03 -30.50
N SER A 146 34.11 45.40 -31.56
CA SER A 146 33.07 44.37 -31.45
C SER A 146 33.67 43.03 -31.06
N TRP A 147 33.19 42.44 -29.98
CA TRP A 147 33.70 41.18 -29.44
C TRP A 147 32.58 40.13 -29.34
N SER A 148 32.98 38.86 -29.48
CA SER A 148 32.09 37.71 -29.37
C SER A 148 32.84 36.60 -28.66
N ILE A 149 32.22 36.01 -27.64
CA ILE A 149 32.81 34.89 -26.90
C ILE A 149 31.91 33.67 -26.99
N ARG A 150 32.54 32.50 -27.05
CA ARG A 150 31.86 31.21 -26.94
C ARG A 150 32.16 30.60 -25.59
N PHE A 151 31.15 30.37 -24.75
CA PHE A 151 31.32 29.94 -23.36
C PHE A 151 30.42 28.75 -23.01
N ARG A 152 30.92 27.85 -22.14
CA ARG A 152 30.18 26.69 -21.62
C ARG A 152 30.11 26.74 -20.10
N PHE A 153 28.94 26.46 -19.55
CA PHE A 153 28.77 26.32 -18.10
C PHE A 153 29.05 24.88 -17.66
N ASN A 154 29.74 24.74 -16.54
CA ASN A 154 30.03 23.46 -15.91
C ASN A 154 29.03 23.08 -14.80
N SER A 155 28.06 23.95 -14.49
CA SER A 155 27.09 23.76 -13.41
C SER A 155 25.78 24.51 -13.69
N THR A 156 24.66 23.92 -13.25
CA THR A 156 23.28 24.39 -13.51
C THR A 156 22.85 25.52 -12.57
N GLY A 157 21.72 26.16 -12.86
CA GLY A 157 21.14 27.25 -12.05
C GLY A 157 21.35 28.65 -12.63
N SER A 158 20.92 29.67 -11.90
CA SER A 158 21.04 31.08 -12.30
C SER A 158 22.48 31.58 -12.12
N ARG A 159 23.07 32.15 -13.17
CA ARG A 159 24.48 32.59 -13.23
C ARG A 159 24.57 34.07 -13.54
N LYS A 160 25.37 34.80 -12.75
CA LYS A 160 25.68 36.23 -12.93
C LYS A 160 27.03 36.37 -13.65
N LEU A 161 27.06 37.12 -14.76
CA LEU A 161 28.27 37.33 -15.56
C LEU A 161 28.63 38.81 -15.63
N VAL A 162 29.93 39.11 -15.51
CA VAL A 162 30.50 40.46 -15.68
C VAL A 162 31.76 40.36 -16.54
N PHE A 163 31.87 41.23 -17.55
CA PHE A 163 33.04 41.33 -18.41
C PHE A 163 33.91 42.52 -18.02
N SER A 164 35.23 42.36 -18.04
CA SER A 164 36.17 43.43 -17.72
C SER A 164 37.41 43.46 -18.61
N ALA A 165 37.99 44.65 -18.81
CA ALA A 165 39.21 44.85 -19.58
C ALA A 165 39.96 46.10 -19.10
N THR A 166 41.29 46.10 -19.25
CA THR A 166 42.16 47.22 -18.82
C THR A 166 42.73 47.95 -20.03
N ASN A 167 42.65 49.28 -20.06
CA ASN A 167 43.17 50.09 -21.16
C ASN A 167 44.71 50.25 -21.11
N ALA A 168 45.28 50.99 -22.08
CA ALA A 168 46.72 51.24 -22.17
C ALA A 168 47.31 51.94 -20.93
N GLN A 169 46.49 52.75 -20.27
CA GLN A 169 46.83 53.57 -19.10
C GLN A 169 46.63 52.81 -17.78
N GLY A 170 46.24 51.54 -17.82
CA GLY A 170 46.04 50.71 -16.63
C GLY A 170 44.67 50.87 -15.95
N SER A 171 43.73 51.60 -16.54
CA SER A 171 42.36 51.76 -16.01
C SER A 171 41.48 50.56 -16.36
N LEU A 172 40.77 50.02 -15.37
CA LEU A 172 39.85 48.89 -15.51
C LEU A 172 38.44 49.37 -15.90
N PHE A 173 37.85 48.73 -16.90
CA PHE A 173 36.47 48.92 -17.32
C PHE A 173 35.68 47.63 -17.12
N SER A 174 34.40 47.73 -16.73
CA SER A 174 33.51 46.58 -16.53
C SER A 174 32.15 46.80 -17.20
N SER A 175 31.56 45.74 -17.73
CA SER A 175 30.18 45.75 -18.22
C SER A 175 29.18 45.75 -17.05
N PRO A 176 27.92 46.17 -17.27
CA PRO A 176 26.82 45.82 -16.38
C PRO A 176 26.71 44.29 -16.22
N PRO A 177 26.25 43.78 -15.05
CA PRO A 177 26.03 42.35 -14.85
C PRO A 177 24.85 41.85 -15.68
N ILE A 178 25.00 40.67 -16.28
CA ILE A 178 23.90 39.94 -16.94
C ILE A 178 23.59 38.66 -16.15
N THR A 179 22.38 38.14 -16.29
CA THR A 179 21.95 36.88 -15.66
C THR A 179 21.47 35.90 -16.71
N MET A 180 21.94 34.65 -16.62
CA MET A 180 21.50 33.56 -17.49
C MET A 180 21.10 32.35 -16.65
N LEU A 181 20.08 31.62 -17.09
CA LEU A 181 19.65 30.37 -16.46
C LEU A 181 20.27 29.18 -17.20
N VAL A 182 21.05 28.37 -16.47
CA VAL A 182 21.67 27.14 -16.99
C VAL A 182 20.82 25.93 -16.61
N LEU A 183 20.28 25.24 -17.61
CA LEU A 183 19.44 24.05 -17.45
C LEU A 183 20.28 22.77 -17.42
N ASP A 184 19.77 21.71 -16.79
CA ASP A 184 20.40 20.38 -16.80
C ASP A 184 20.01 19.62 -18.06
N ASP A 185 20.97 18.91 -18.66
CA ASP A 185 20.81 18.15 -19.91
C ASP A 185 20.53 16.65 -19.65
N LEU A 186 20.63 16.19 -18.39
CA LEU A 186 20.20 14.84 -18.01
C LEU A 186 18.72 14.87 -17.60
N PRO A 187 17.79 14.32 -18.40
CA PRO A 187 16.42 14.19 -17.95
C PRO A 187 16.38 13.33 -16.68
N PRO A 188 15.58 13.71 -15.67
CA PRO A 188 15.37 12.85 -14.52
C PRO A 188 14.77 11.53 -15.03
N ASN A 189 15.42 10.40 -14.73
CA ASN A 189 14.88 9.09 -15.09
C ASN A 189 13.60 8.86 -14.28
N LEU A 190 12.43 8.86 -14.93
CA LEU A 190 11.18 8.42 -14.31
C LEU A 190 10.93 6.98 -14.73
N THR A 191 10.84 6.06 -13.79
CA THR A 191 10.43 4.68 -14.07
C THR A 191 9.05 4.41 -13.47
N ILE A 192 8.34 3.46 -14.05
CA ILE A 192 7.11 2.90 -13.50
C ILE A 192 7.19 1.37 -13.56
N VAL A 193 6.85 0.74 -12.45
CA VAL A 193 6.88 -0.70 -12.22
C VAL A 193 5.57 -1.10 -11.58
N ALA A 194 4.93 -2.12 -12.16
CA ALA A 194 3.77 -2.79 -11.61
C ALA A 194 3.80 -4.27 -12.01
N PRO A 195 3.09 -5.16 -11.30
CA PRO A 195 2.91 -6.53 -11.75
C PRO A 195 2.30 -6.58 -13.16
N PRO A 196 2.77 -7.48 -14.04
CA PRO A 196 2.25 -7.57 -15.42
C PRO A 196 0.77 -8.00 -15.46
N GLN A 197 0.29 -8.68 -14.41
CA GLN A 197 -1.09 -9.13 -14.27
C GLN A 197 -1.55 -9.03 -12.81
N VAL A 198 -2.81 -8.62 -12.61
CA VAL A 198 -3.48 -8.57 -11.30
C VAL A 198 -4.94 -9.02 -11.44
N ALA A 199 -5.55 -9.53 -10.36
CA ALA A 199 -6.96 -9.87 -10.33
C ALA A 199 -7.85 -8.65 -10.03
N VAL A 200 -9.12 -8.70 -10.45
CA VAL A 200 -10.15 -7.74 -10.01
C VAL A 200 -10.24 -7.74 -8.47
N ARG A 201 -10.26 -6.53 -7.87
CA ARG A 201 -10.25 -6.25 -6.42
C ARG A 201 -8.99 -6.74 -5.69
N GLN A 202 -7.94 -7.14 -6.41
CA GLN A 202 -6.63 -7.34 -5.81
C GLN A 202 -5.97 -5.98 -5.60
N GLU A 203 -5.60 -5.70 -4.35
CA GLU A 203 -4.73 -4.57 -4.02
C GLU A 203 -3.28 -4.91 -4.41
N PHE A 204 -2.61 -3.98 -5.08
CA PHE A 204 -1.22 -4.15 -5.52
C PHE A 204 -0.50 -2.80 -5.54
N SER A 205 0.84 -2.87 -5.50
CA SER A 205 1.69 -1.68 -5.54
C SER A 205 2.09 -1.30 -6.95
N ILE A 206 2.04 0.00 -7.22
CA ILE A 206 2.67 0.64 -8.36
C ILE A 206 3.81 1.48 -7.79
N SER A 207 5.01 1.32 -8.32
CA SER A 207 6.20 1.99 -7.81
C SER A 207 7.12 2.46 -8.93
N GLY A 208 8.11 3.26 -8.60
CA GLY A 208 9.15 3.64 -9.54
C GLY A 208 10.25 4.47 -8.89
N THR A 209 11.14 4.98 -9.74
CA THR A 209 12.24 5.87 -9.37
C THR A 209 12.11 7.19 -10.13
N ALA A 210 12.62 8.27 -9.53
CA ALA A 210 12.71 9.59 -10.11
C ALA A 210 13.96 10.31 -9.57
N ASP A 211 14.90 10.66 -10.46
CA ASP A 211 16.15 11.31 -10.08
C ASP A 211 16.00 12.84 -10.01
N GLY A 212 16.75 13.52 -9.12
CA GLY A 212 16.84 15.00 -9.12
C GLY A 212 15.59 15.79 -8.72
N VAL A 213 14.54 15.11 -8.22
CA VAL A 213 13.20 15.71 -7.95
C VAL A 213 12.58 15.29 -6.61
N ILE A 214 13.40 15.10 -5.58
CA ILE A 214 12.95 14.73 -4.22
C ILE A 214 11.84 15.68 -3.74
N GLY A 215 10.75 15.11 -3.20
CA GLY A 215 9.59 15.84 -2.69
C GLY A 215 8.56 16.23 -3.76
N GLN A 216 8.84 16.04 -5.05
CA GLN A 216 7.88 16.35 -6.11
C GLN A 216 6.76 15.30 -6.19
N PRO A 217 5.50 15.70 -6.47
CA PRO A 217 4.39 14.76 -6.61
C PRO A 217 4.45 14.00 -7.93
N VAL A 218 4.13 12.71 -7.87
CA VAL A 218 3.91 11.86 -9.04
C VAL A 218 2.41 11.72 -9.27
N THR A 219 1.98 11.98 -10.51
CA THR A 219 0.59 11.76 -10.93
C THR A 219 0.49 10.44 -11.67
N LEU A 220 -0.46 9.59 -11.31
CA LEU A 220 -0.79 8.36 -12.04
C LEU A 220 -2.05 8.59 -12.87
N THR A 221 -1.99 8.31 -14.17
CA THR A 221 -3.13 8.34 -15.08
C THR A 221 -3.45 6.93 -15.56
N ILE A 222 -4.71 6.52 -15.46
CA ILE A 222 -5.22 5.23 -15.92
C ILE A 222 -6.05 5.43 -17.18
N ASP A 223 -5.75 4.67 -18.23
CA ASP A 223 -6.46 4.65 -19.52
C ASP A 223 -6.66 6.06 -20.12
N ASN A 224 -5.73 6.98 -19.85
CA ASN A 224 -5.79 8.40 -20.22
C ASN A 224 -7.02 9.18 -19.70
N GLN A 225 -7.73 8.65 -18.71
CA GLN A 225 -8.96 9.25 -18.19
C GLN A 225 -8.88 9.55 -16.69
N LEU A 226 -8.60 8.52 -15.89
CA LEU A 226 -8.62 8.66 -14.43
C LEU A 226 -7.24 9.14 -13.95
N ARG A 227 -7.19 10.29 -13.29
CA ARG A 227 -5.96 10.80 -12.65
C ARG A 227 -6.02 10.60 -11.13
N ALA A 228 -4.94 10.11 -10.55
CA ALA A 228 -4.77 9.89 -9.12
C ALA A 228 -3.39 10.38 -8.66
N ASN A 229 -3.29 10.77 -7.39
CA ASN A 229 -2.01 11.09 -6.77
C ASN A 229 -1.28 9.79 -6.42
N ALA A 230 -0.04 9.63 -6.89
CA ALA A 230 0.81 8.46 -6.65
C ALA A 230 1.84 8.68 -5.53
N GLY A 231 1.71 9.77 -4.76
CA GLY A 231 2.63 10.16 -3.70
C GLY A 231 3.70 11.13 -4.18
N THR A 232 4.71 11.35 -3.35
CA THR A 232 5.87 12.21 -3.64
C THR A 232 7.15 11.38 -3.72
N VAL A 233 8.12 11.83 -4.50
CA VAL A 233 9.44 11.18 -4.60
C VAL A 233 10.17 11.29 -3.26
N ALA A 234 10.52 10.14 -2.68
CA ALA A 234 11.22 10.07 -1.40
C ALA A 234 12.71 10.46 -1.53
N ALA A 235 13.40 10.62 -0.39
CA ALA A 235 14.80 11.06 -0.35
C ALA A 235 15.78 10.10 -1.06
N ASN A 236 15.41 8.82 -1.17
CA ASN A 236 16.16 7.80 -1.91
C ASN A 236 15.79 7.74 -3.42
N GLY A 237 14.97 8.68 -3.90
CA GLY A 237 14.52 8.74 -5.29
C GLY A 237 13.36 7.79 -5.65
N THR A 238 12.78 7.06 -4.70
CA THR A 238 11.66 6.12 -5.01
C THR A 238 10.29 6.74 -4.75
N TRP A 239 9.27 6.24 -5.44
CA TRP A 239 7.86 6.56 -5.18
C TRP A 239 7.01 5.28 -5.25
N GLN A 240 5.88 5.26 -4.54
CA GLN A 240 4.98 4.10 -4.51
C GLN A 240 3.55 4.51 -4.13
N THR A 241 2.57 3.83 -4.71
CA THR A 241 1.15 3.92 -4.34
C THR A 241 0.48 2.54 -4.40
N GLN A 242 -0.61 2.37 -3.65
CA GLN A 242 -1.45 1.17 -3.72
C GLN A 242 -2.64 1.43 -4.65
N PHE A 243 -3.04 0.42 -5.40
CA PHE A 243 -4.18 0.51 -6.31
C PHE A 243 -4.95 -0.81 -6.40
N GLN A 244 -6.22 -0.74 -6.79
CA GLN A 244 -7.04 -1.92 -7.11
C GLN A 244 -8.00 -1.62 -8.27
N PHE A 245 -8.23 -2.61 -9.14
CA PHE A 245 -9.18 -2.49 -10.24
C PHE A 245 -10.50 -3.17 -9.92
N LEU A 246 -11.62 -2.55 -10.31
CA LEU A 246 -12.94 -3.12 -10.10
C LEU A 246 -13.47 -3.91 -11.31
N GLN A 247 -12.78 -3.83 -12.44
CA GLN A 247 -13.19 -4.45 -13.71
C GLN A 247 -11.99 -5.01 -14.44
N ALA A 248 -12.18 -6.22 -15.01
CA ALA A 248 -11.19 -6.86 -15.86
C ALA A 248 -10.92 -6.07 -17.14
N GLY A 249 -9.81 -6.37 -17.80
CA GLY A 249 -9.38 -5.74 -19.03
C GLY A 249 -7.91 -5.34 -19.02
N SER A 250 -7.39 -5.00 -20.19
CA SER A 250 -6.06 -4.40 -20.32
C SER A 250 -6.12 -2.94 -19.83
N ARG A 251 -5.17 -2.53 -18.99
CA ARG A 251 -5.11 -1.19 -18.40
C ARG A 251 -3.79 -0.52 -18.72
N ARG A 252 -3.85 0.71 -19.21
CA ARG A 252 -2.69 1.56 -19.49
C ARG A 252 -2.44 2.45 -18.27
N LEU A 253 -1.27 2.33 -17.67
CA LEU A 253 -0.83 3.14 -16.53
C LEU A 253 0.24 4.13 -17.00
N THR A 254 0.03 5.42 -16.78
CA THR A 254 1.00 6.47 -17.11
C THR A 254 1.36 7.22 -15.83
N ALA A 255 2.60 7.10 -15.37
CA ALA A 255 3.14 7.96 -14.33
C ALA A 255 3.68 9.24 -14.97
N SER A 256 3.36 10.40 -14.40
CA SER A 256 3.85 11.70 -14.87
C SER A 256 4.35 12.56 -13.72
N LEU A 257 5.40 13.32 -13.97
CA LEU A 257 6.01 14.24 -13.03
C LEU A 257 6.18 15.62 -13.69
N GLU A 258 5.69 16.66 -13.03
CA GLU A 258 5.85 18.05 -13.45
C GLU A 258 6.88 18.71 -12.53
N SER A 259 7.87 19.40 -13.11
CA SER A 259 8.87 20.17 -12.37
C SER A 259 8.93 21.59 -12.90
N LEU A 260 9.12 22.57 -12.01
CA LEU A 260 9.26 23.99 -12.36
C LEU A 260 10.48 24.27 -13.26
N ALA A 261 11.41 23.32 -13.37
CA ALA A 261 12.68 23.46 -14.09
C ALA A 261 12.78 22.61 -15.38
N SER A 262 11.76 21.81 -15.74
CA SER A 262 11.83 20.89 -16.88
C SER A 262 10.45 20.52 -17.44
N PRO A 263 10.32 20.16 -18.74
CA PRO A 263 9.06 19.72 -19.33
C PRO A 263 8.51 18.48 -18.62
N VAL A 264 7.16 18.35 -18.60
CA VAL A 264 6.45 17.21 -18.02
C VAL A 264 7.00 15.89 -18.58
N ARG A 265 7.44 15.00 -17.67
CA ARG A 265 7.92 13.66 -18.03
C ARG A 265 6.82 12.65 -17.76
N SER A 266 6.68 11.65 -18.63
CA SER A 266 5.73 10.55 -18.43
C SER A 266 6.28 9.21 -18.90
N GLU A 267 6.14 8.19 -18.06
CA GLU A 267 6.47 6.80 -18.35
C GLU A 267 5.16 6.00 -18.41
N THR A 268 5.03 5.03 -19.32
CA THR A 268 3.80 4.25 -19.46
C THR A 268 4.08 2.75 -19.47
N LEU A 269 3.25 1.99 -18.77
CA LEU A 269 3.21 0.53 -18.86
C LEU A 269 1.77 0.03 -19.04
N THR A 270 1.61 -1.19 -19.54
CA THR A 270 0.30 -1.85 -19.66
C THR A 270 0.26 -3.08 -18.76
N ILE A 271 -0.85 -3.29 -18.06
CA ILE A 271 -1.11 -4.48 -17.24
C ILE A 271 -2.37 -5.20 -17.70
N ALA A 272 -2.46 -6.49 -17.39
CA ALA A 272 -3.68 -7.27 -17.54
C ALA A 272 -4.43 -7.35 -16.21
N VAL A 273 -5.69 -6.91 -16.17
CA VAL A 273 -6.59 -7.17 -15.04
C VAL A 273 -7.47 -8.36 -15.40
N VAL A 274 -7.27 -9.48 -14.70
CA VAL A 274 -8.03 -10.72 -14.92
C VAL A 274 -9.16 -10.85 -13.91
N ALA A 275 -10.17 -11.66 -14.23
CA ALA A 275 -11.19 -12.03 -13.25
C ALA A 275 -10.53 -12.65 -12.00
N ALA A 276 -11.07 -12.34 -10.82
CA ALA A 276 -10.57 -12.94 -9.60
C ALA A 276 -10.80 -14.45 -9.61
N SER A 277 -9.81 -15.22 -9.18
CA SER A 277 -9.91 -16.68 -9.17
C SER A 277 -11.10 -17.11 -8.29
N PRO A 278 -11.99 -17.97 -8.79
CA PRO A 278 -13.04 -18.60 -7.99
C PRO A 278 -12.40 -19.41 -6.86
N ARG A 279 -13.05 -19.44 -5.69
CA ARG A 279 -12.60 -20.28 -4.59
C ARG A 279 -13.76 -20.85 -3.81
N LEU A 280 -13.80 -22.17 -3.72
CA LEU A 280 -14.78 -22.90 -2.92
C LEU A 280 -14.23 -23.19 -1.51
N THR A 281 -15.12 -23.32 -0.54
CA THR A 281 -14.81 -23.89 0.78
C THR A 281 -15.95 -24.79 1.24
N ILE A 282 -15.64 -25.81 2.04
CA ILE A 282 -16.62 -26.65 2.72
C ILE A 282 -16.48 -26.43 4.23
N THR A 283 -17.59 -26.11 4.90
CA THR A 283 -17.63 -25.96 6.36
C THR A 283 -17.89 -27.33 7.00
N PRO A 284 -17.00 -27.82 7.90
CA PRO A 284 -17.21 -29.08 8.58
C PRO A 284 -18.50 -29.07 9.43
N PRO A 285 -19.28 -30.18 9.41
CA PRO A 285 -20.43 -30.33 10.29
C PRO A 285 -20.03 -30.23 11.77
N THR A 286 -20.83 -29.55 12.57
CA THR A 286 -20.62 -29.41 14.03
C THR A 286 -21.29 -30.51 14.84
N GLN A 287 -22.18 -31.29 14.23
CA GLN A 287 -22.87 -32.43 14.85
C GLN A 287 -22.43 -33.75 14.18
N PRO A 288 -22.47 -34.88 14.90
CA PRO A 288 -22.23 -36.19 14.30
C PRO A 288 -23.23 -36.48 13.19
N ILE A 289 -22.77 -37.12 12.11
CA ILE A 289 -23.63 -37.57 11.02
C ILE A 289 -23.92 -39.06 11.23
N TYR A 290 -25.20 -39.42 11.24
CA TYR A 290 -25.64 -40.81 11.37
C TYR A 290 -26.22 -41.32 10.05
N ALA A 291 -25.95 -42.59 9.74
CA ALA A 291 -26.60 -43.28 8.63
C ALA A 291 -28.12 -43.28 8.86
N GLY A 292 -28.91 -43.07 7.81
CA GLY A 292 -30.36 -43.01 7.89
C GLY A 292 -30.94 -41.68 8.37
N SER A 293 -30.10 -40.68 8.65
CA SER A 293 -30.53 -39.33 9.07
C SER A 293 -30.06 -38.27 8.07
N GLY A 294 -30.93 -37.29 7.80
CA GLY A 294 -30.59 -36.14 6.96
C GLY A 294 -29.76 -35.10 7.72
N PHE A 295 -28.88 -34.39 7.01
CA PHE A 295 -28.11 -33.26 7.55
C PHE A 295 -27.87 -32.20 6.48
N VAL A 296 -27.43 -31.00 6.86
CA VAL A 296 -27.07 -29.93 5.91
C VAL A 296 -25.57 -29.76 5.87
N LEU A 297 -25.00 -29.75 4.67
CA LEU A 297 -23.62 -29.35 4.42
C LEU A 297 -23.62 -27.98 3.75
N ALA A 298 -22.69 -27.12 4.14
CA ALA A 298 -22.62 -25.75 3.64
C ALA A 298 -21.17 -25.28 3.48
N GLY A 299 -20.99 -24.14 2.82
CA GLY A 299 -19.67 -23.55 2.65
C GLY A 299 -19.69 -22.22 1.89
N GLY A 300 -18.49 -21.74 1.57
CA GLY A 300 -18.28 -20.51 0.81
C GLY A 300 -18.06 -20.78 -0.68
N ALA A 301 -18.43 -19.81 -1.50
CA ALA A 301 -18.18 -19.77 -2.94
C ALA A 301 -17.76 -18.34 -3.31
N LYS A 302 -16.47 -18.03 -3.07
CA LYS A 302 -15.90 -16.71 -3.31
C LYS A 302 -15.63 -16.50 -4.80
N ASN A 303 -15.99 -15.32 -5.31
CA ASN A 303 -15.89 -14.91 -6.71
C ASN A 303 -16.77 -15.72 -7.68
N PHE A 304 -17.77 -16.45 -7.17
CA PHE A 304 -18.82 -17.08 -7.96
C PHE A 304 -20.02 -16.14 -8.13
N ALA A 305 -20.75 -16.28 -9.24
CA ALA A 305 -21.98 -15.51 -9.46
C ALA A 305 -23.16 -16.12 -8.69
N ASP A 306 -24.06 -15.26 -8.20
CA ASP A 306 -25.32 -15.74 -7.62
C ASP A 306 -26.16 -16.43 -8.70
N GLY A 307 -26.74 -17.58 -8.36
CA GLY A 307 -27.47 -18.44 -9.30
C GLY A 307 -26.60 -19.51 -9.97
N GLU A 308 -25.28 -19.47 -9.80
CA GLU A 308 -24.40 -20.52 -10.34
C GLU A 308 -24.65 -21.87 -9.65
N GLN A 309 -24.77 -22.93 -10.45
CA GLN A 309 -25.01 -24.29 -9.95
C GLN A 309 -23.69 -25.03 -9.76
N LEU A 310 -23.48 -25.54 -8.55
CA LEU A 310 -22.36 -26.42 -8.20
C LEU A 310 -22.81 -27.89 -8.24
N VAL A 311 -21.84 -28.81 -8.16
CA VAL A 311 -22.08 -30.25 -8.07
C VAL A 311 -21.41 -30.80 -6.81
N LEU A 312 -22.19 -31.39 -5.91
CA LEU A 312 -21.68 -32.20 -4.80
C LEU A 312 -21.64 -33.66 -5.24
N ARG A 313 -20.43 -34.24 -5.27
CA ARG A 313 -20.19 -35.64 -5.57
C ARG A 313 -19.66 -36.36 -4.33
N VAL A 314 -19.94 -37.65 -4.21
CA VAL A 314 -19.37 -38.51 -3.18
C VAL A 314 -18.66 -39.70 -3.78
N ASP A 315 -17.54 -40.06 -3.15
CA ASP A 315 -16.71 -41.22 -3.45
C ASP A 315 -16.32 -41.29 -4.95
N GLY A 316 -16.17 -40.14 -5.59
CA GLY A 316 -15.78 -40.01 -7.00
C GLY A 316 -16.85 -40.41 -8.03
N GLN A 317 -18.03 -40.88 -7.59
CA GLN A 317 -18.98 -41.54 -8.49
C GLN A 317 -20.38 -40.94 -8.48
N TYR A 318 -20.91 -40.58 -7.30
CA TYR A 318 -22.34 -40.29 -7.15
C TYR A 318 -22.60 -38.82 -6.87
N ILE A 319 -23.50 -38.19 -7.62
CA ILE A 319 -23.95 -36.83 -7.33
C ILE A 319 -24.93 -36.89 -6.14
N LEU A 320 -24.59 -36.23 -5.04
CA LEU A 320 -25.45 -36.10 -3.87
C LEU A 320 -26.45 -34.95 -4.02
N ALA A 321 -25.99 -33.81 -4.55
CA ALA A 321 -26.79 -32.59 -4.66
C ALA A 321 -26.21 -31.63 -5.69
N ARG A 322 -27.01 -30.63 -6.08
CA ARG A 322 -26.63 -29.54 -6.98
C ARG A 322 -26.93 -28.19 -6.31
N PRO A 323 -26.14 -27.77 -5.32
CA PRO A 323 -26.41 -26.53 -4.60
C PRO A 323 -26.22 -25.31 -5.51
N ILE A 324 -26.94 -24.24 -5.22
CA ILE A 324 -26.87 -22.97 -5.95
C ILE A 324 -26.14 -21.95 -5.09
N VAL A 325 -25.23 -21.19 -5.70
CA VAL A 325 -24.52 -20.09 -5.04
C VAL A 325 -25.49 -18.93 -4.79
N GLN A 326 -25.53 -18.45 -3.56
CA GLN A 326 -26.25 -17.25 -3.16
C GLN A 326 -25.43 -16.47 -2.14
N ASN A 327 -25.22 -15.17 -2.38
CA ASN A 327 -24.43 -14.30 -1.52
C ASN A 327 -23.05 -14.90 -1.18
N GLN A 328 -22.36 -15.44 -2.20
CA GLN A 328 -21.03 -16.07 -2.04
C GLN A 328 -21.02 -17.30 -1.11
N ARG A 329 -22.17 -17.95 -0.91
CA ARG A 329 -22.34 -19.14 -0.07
C ARG A 329 -23.15 -20.20 -0.81
N TRP A 330 -23.05 -21.44 -0.34
CA TRP A 330 -23.85 -22.55 -0.84
C TRP A 330 -24.25 -23.46 0.33
N GLN A 331 -25.34 -24.20 0.16
CA GLN A 331 -25.77 -25.24 1.10
C GLN A 331 -26.55 -26.35 0.38
N ALA A 332 -26.47 -27.56 0.91
CA ALA A 332 -27.21 -28.72 0.42
C ALA A 332 -27.69 -29.60 1.59
N ALA A 333 -28.94 -30.06 1.53
CA ALA A 333 -29.42 -31.13 2.39
C ALA A 333 -28.96 -32.48 1.81
N LEU A 334 -28.31 -33.29 2.65
CA LEU A 334 -27.67 -34.55 2.29
C LEU A 334 -28.19 -35.69 3.17
N PHE A 335 -28.07 -36.91 2.66
CA PHE A 335 -28.48 -38.13 3.34
C PHE A 335 -27.55 -39.29 2.96
N PHE A 336 -27.09 -40.06 3.95
CA PHE A 336 -26.32 -41.29 3.73
C PHE A 336 -27.07 -42.48 4.31
N ASN A 337 -27.26 -43.53 3.50
CA ASN A 337 -27.92 -44.78 3.92
C ASN A 337 -26.98 -45.75 4.66
N GLN A 338 -25.67 -45.53 4.60
CA GLN A 338 -24.66 -46.43 5.17
C GLN A 338 -23.56 -45.66 5.89
N ALA A 339 -23.16 -46.19 7.05
CA ALA A 339 -22.00 -45.73 7.80
C ALA A 339 -20.70 -45.88 7.01
N GLY A 340 -19.68 -45.12 7.40
CA GLY A 340 -18.35 -45.18 6.82
C GLY A 340 -17.75 -43.80 6.58
N LYS A 341 -16.49 -43.79 6.16
CA LYS A 341 -15.82 -42.58 5.69
C LYS A 341 -16.27 -42.28 4.27
N ARG A 342 -16.69 -41.05 4.01
CA ARG A 342 -17.17 -40.57 2.71
C ARG A 342 -16.28 -39.43 2.24
N ARG A 343 -15.76 -39.52 1.03
CA ARG A 343 -15.04 -38.42 0.37
C ARG A 343 -16.08 -37.59 -0.38
N VAL A 344 -16.36 -36.39 0.08
CA VAL A 344 -17.31 -35.47 -0.56
C VAL A 344 -16.53 -34.40 -1.30
N GLU A 345 -16.86 -34.20 -2.56
CA GLU A 345 -16.24 -33.23 -3.47
C GLU A 345 -17.30 -32.21 -3.88
N LEU A 346 -16.96 -30.93 -3.80
CA LEU A 346 -17.73 -29.84 -4.36
C LEU A 346 -17.01 -29.34 -5.60
N ILE A 347 -17.71 -29.28 -6.73
CA ILE A 347 -17.14 -28.98 -8.03
C ILE A 347 -17.97 -27.89 -8.70
N SER A 348 -17.33 -26.84 -9.21
CA SER A 348 -17.98 -25.80 -10.01
C SER A 348 -17.85 -26.04 -11.52
N SER A 349 -18.51 -25.19 -12.30
CA SER A 349 -18.53 -25.29 -13.76
C SER A 349 -17.15 -25.07 -14.40
N ASP A 350 -16.34 -24.21 -13.78
CA ASP A 350 -14.98 -23.83 -14.19
C ASP A 350 -13.87 -24.76 -13.65
N GLN A 351 -14.25 -25.94 -13.11
CA GLN A 351 -13.36 -26.97 -12.58
C GLN A 351 -12.63 -26.60 -11.28
N GLU A 352 -12.99 -25.51 -10.60
CA GLU A 352 -12.58 -25.33 -9.20
C GLU A 352 -13.22 -26.44 -8.35
N GLN A 353 -12.43 -27.02 -7.45
CA GLN A 353 -12.88 -28.12 -6.59
C GLN A 353 -12.41 -27.93 -5.15
N GLU A 354 -13.22 -28.41 -4.23
CA GLU A 354 -12.87 -28.54 -2.82
C GLU A 354 -13.37 -29.90 -2.31
N GLU A 355 -12.65 -30.52 -1.37
CA GLU A 355 -13.03 -31.81 -0.81
C GLU A 355 -13.03 -31.84 0.72
N ILE A 356 -13.88 -32.71 1.28
CA ILE A 356 -13.90 -33.01 2.70
C ILE A 356 -14.12 -34.51 2.91
N GLN A 357 -13.46 -35.08 3.91
CA GLN A 357 -13.76 -36.43 4.38
C GLN A 357 -14.74 -36.38 5.54
N LEU A 358 -15.94 -36.92 5.35
CA LEU A 358 -16.95 -37.04 6.39
C LEU A 358 -16.89 -38.44 7.02
N THR A 359 -17.12 -38.53 8.32
CA THR A 359 -17.33 -39.82 9.00
C THR A 359 -18.81 -39.96 9.33
N VAL A 360 -19.48 -40.90 8.65
CA VAL A 360 -20.87 -41.26 8.89
C VAL A 360 -20.88 -42.41 9.90
N LEU A 361 -21.46 -42.16 11.06
CA LEU A 361 -21.63 -43.16 12.12
C LEU A 361 -22.80 -44.09 11.77
N PRO A 362 -22.77 -45.37 12.19
CA PRO A 362 -23.94 -46.21 12.12
C PRO A 362 -25.09 -45.58 12.90
N THR A 363 -26.31 -45.72 12.41
CA THR A 363 -27.51 -45.45 13.21
C THR A 363 -27.33 -46.18 14.54
N PRO A 364 -27.55 -45.53 15.70
CA PRO A 364 -27.53 -46.21 16.98
C PRO A 364 -28.35 -47.50 16.88
N SER A 365 -27.70 -48.62 17.13
CA SER A 365 -28.33 -49.94 16.98
C SER A 365 -29.45 -50.04 18.01
N ALA A 366 -30.62 -50.54 17.61
CA ALA A 366 -31.73 -50.80 18.53
C ALA A 366 -31.21 -51.43 19.82
N LEU A 367 -31.55 -50.81 20.96
CA LEU A 367 -31.12 -51.21 22.30
C LEU A 367 -31.11 -52.74 22.46
N LYS A 368 -29.93 -53.34 22.65
CA LYS A 368 -29.77 -54.79 22.88
C LYS A 368 -30.08 -55.14 24.34
N LEU A 369 -31.35 -55.04 24.70
CA LEU A 369 -31.86 -55.32 26.04
C LEU A 369 -32.21 -56.80 26.19
N PHE A 370 -31.56 -57.47 27.15
CA PHE A 370 -31.81 -58.87 27.51
C PHE A 370 -32.59 -58.94 28.82
N ALA A 371 -33.70 -59.67 28.79
CA ALA A 371 -34.52 -59.90 29.97
C ALA A 371 -33.75 -60.67 31.05
N ARG A 372 -34.17 -60.49 32.31
CA ARG A 372 -33.54 -61.15 33.46
C ARG A 372 -33.46 -62.67 33.32
N SER A 373 -34.50 -63.27 32.72
CA SER A 373 -34.62 -64.72 32.49
C SER A 373 -33.49 -65.30 31.63
N ILE A 374 -32.77 -64.48 30.86
CA ILE A 374 -31.62 -64.91 30.05
C ILE A 374 -30.44 -65.34 30.91
N TRP A 375 -30.23 -64.70 32.07
CA TRP A 375 -29.05 -64.96 32.90
C TRP A 375 -29.35 -65.71 34.20
N THR A 376 -30.60 -65.68 34.68
CA THR A 376 -31.02 -66.42 35.87
C THR A 376 -32.49 -66.87 35.81
N PRO A 377 -32.84 -68.08 36.28
CA PRO A 377 -34.23 -68.48 36.47
C PRO A 377 -34.85 -67.83 37.72
N THR A 378 -34.04 -67.26 38.62
CA THR A 378 -34.51 -66.69 39.89
C THR A 378 -35.13 -65.31 39.65
N LEU A 379 -36.44 -65.22 39.91
CA LEU A 379 -37.17 -63.95 39.88
C LEU A 379 -36.68 -62.99 40.98
N THR A 380 -36.91 -61.69 40.79
CA THR A 380 -36.72 -60.73 41.89
C THR A 380 -37.66 -61.09 43.05
N PRO A 381 -37.18 -61.21 44.30
CA PRO A 381 -38.00 -61.61 45.43
C PRO A 381 -39.23 -60.71 45.63
N GLU A 382 -40.38 -61.32 45.88
CA GLU A 382 -41.65 -60.62 46.04
C GLU A 382 -41.66 -59.67 47.24
N GLY A 383 -40.95 -60.04 48.32
CA GLY A 383 -40.86 -59.26 49.56
C GLY A 383 -40.12 -57.93 49.44
N ILE A 384 -39.47 -57.64 48.30
CA ILE A 384 -38.90 -56.31 48.04
C ILE A 384 -40.06 -55.33 47.81
N PRO A 385 -40.06 -54.15 48.46
CA PRO A 385 -41.09 -53.13 48.26
C PRO A 385 -41.21 -52.70 46.80
N ASP A 386 -42.41 -52.32 46.37
CA ASP A 386 -42.64 -51.82 45.01
C ASP A 386 -42.08 -50.41 44.81
N LEU A 387 -41.69 -50.12 43.56
CA LEU A 387 -41.25 -48.82 43.08
C LEU A 387 -42.31 -48.28 42.11
N LEU A 388 -43.32 -47.63 42.67
CA LEU A 388 -44.50 -47.17 41.92
C LEU A 388 -44.20 -45.96 41.03
N ASN A 389 -43.43 -44.99 41.55
CA ASN A 389 -43.14 -43.72 40.88
C ASN A 389 -41.62 -43.42 40.93
N PRO A 390 -40.81 -44.08 40.09
CA PRO A 390 -39.38 -43.81 40.03
C PRO A 390 -39.11 -42.35 39.60
N LYS A 391 -38.33 -41.62 40.38
CA LYS A 391 -38.16 -40.15 40.22
C LYS A 391 -36.95 -39.74 39.37
N ARG A 392 -36.00 -40.66 39.16
CA ARG A 392 -34.70 -40.41 38.51
C ARG A 392 -34.00 -41.70 38.10
N ILE A 393 -32.92 -41.51 37.35
CA ILE A 393 -31.94 -42.55 37.01
C ILE A 393 -30.65 -42.22 37.77
N THR A 394 -30.10 -43.21 38.48
CA THR A 394 -28.80 -43.09 39.17
C THR A 394 -27.80 -43.99 38.46
N LEU A 395 -26.72 -43.42 37.91
CA LEU A 395 -25.64 -44.17 37.28
C LEU A 395 -24.63 -44.67 38.30
N HIS A 396 -24.25 -45.93 38.14
CA HIS A 396 -23.30 -46.66 38.99
C HIS A 396 -22.20 -47.29 38.13
N HIS A 397 -21.18 -47.82 38.80
CA HIS A 397 -20.33 -48.87 38.24
C HIS A 397 -20.33 -50.13 39.10
N THR A 398 -19.89 -51.26 38.57
CA THR A 398 -19.88 -52.53 39.32
C THR A 398 -18.65 -52.70 40.22
N VAL A 399 -17.56 -51.98 39.96
CA VAL A 399 -16.26 -52.15 40.64
C VAL A 399 -15.71 -53.58 40.46
N ILE A 400 -15.90 -54.13 39.26
CA ILE A 400 -15.35 -55.42 38.85
C ILE A 400 -14.45 -55.19 37.65
N ALA A 401 -13.30 -55.88 37.61
CA ALA A 401 -12.36 -55.83 36.49
C ALA A 401 -13.08 -55.88 35.13
N ASN A 402 -12.76 -54.96 34.22
CA ASN A 402 -13.55 -54.75 33.02
C ASN A 402 -13.54 -55.98 32.09
N LEU A 403 -14.68 -56.31 31.49
CA LEU A 403 -14.72 -57.26 30.38
C LEU A 403 -14.23 -56.62 29.07
N SER A 404 -13.82 -57.45 28.11
CA SER A 404 -13.56 -56.97 26.74
C SER A 404 -14.85 -56.48 26.07
N THR A 405 -14.75 -55.49 25.19
CA THR A 405 -15.86 -55.08 24.31
C THR A 405 -16.30 -56.21 23.37
N SER A 406 -15.42 -57.18 23.12
CA SER A 406 -15.70 -58.38 22.34
C SER A 406 -16.15 -59.59 23.18
N ALA A 407 -16.44 -59.41 24.47
CA ALA A 407 -16.90 -60.49 25.33
C ALA A 407 -18.13 -61.18 24.73
N THR A 408 -18.25 -62.49 24.95
CA THR A 408 -19.43 -63.24 24.50
C THR A 408 -20.61 -62.99 25.42
N GLN A 409 -21.83 -63.22 24.93
CA GLN A 409 -23.03 -63.11 25.78
C GLN A 409 -22.95 -64.05 27.00
N GLN A 410 -22.35 -65.23 26.84
CA GLN A 410 -22.18 -66.19 27.93
C GLN A 410 -21.24 -65.67 29.04
N GLN A 411 -20.16 -64.98 28.67
CA GLN A 411 -19.25 -64.34 29.64
C GLN A 411 -19.96 -63.25 30.44
N GLU A 412 -20.84 -62.49 29.79
CA GLU A 412 -21.63 -61.45 30.44
C GLU A 412 -22.76 -62.01 31.31
N ILE A 413 -23.41 -63.11 30.90
CA ILE A 413 -24.34 -63.85 31.75
C ILE A 413 -23.63 -64.31 33.03
N GLN A 414 -22.39 -64.80 32.91
CA GLN A 414 -21.59 -65.16 34.08
C GLN A 414 -21.25 -63.93 34.93
N ARG A 415 -20.93 -62.79 34.31
CA ARG A 415 -20.72 -61.50 35.00
C ARG A 415 -21.96 -61.09 35.80
N MET A 416 -23.16 -61.19 35.23
CA MET A 416 -24.41 -60.91 35.95
C MET A 416 -24.55 -61.76 37.21
N ARG A 417 -24.24 -63.07 37.12
CA ARG A 417 -24.26 -63.99 38.28
C ARG A 417 -23.20 -63.63 39.32
N THR A 418 -22.02 -63.19 38.88
CA THR A 418 -20.98 -62.69 39.79
C THR A 418 -21.45 -61.46 40.56
N VAL A 419 -22.06 -60.48 39.88
CA VAL A 419 -22.60 -59.27 40.55
C VAL A 419 -23.72 -59.66 41.53
N LEU A 420 -24.62 -60.58 41.14
CA LEU A 420 -25.64 -61.09 42.06
C LEU A 420 -25.01 -61.75 43.29
N ASN A 421 -24.02 -62.63 43.11
CA ASN A 421 -23.35 -63.31 44.20
C ASN A 421 -22.67 -62.33 45.19
N ILE A 422 -22.00 -61.29 44.68
CA ILE A 422 -21.40 -60.24 45.51
C ILE A 422 -22.48 -59.53 46.33
N HIS A 423 -23.59 -59.12 45.68
CA HIS A 423 -24.66 -58.42 46.39
C HIS A 423 -25.35 -59.27 47.44
N LEU A 424 -25.61 -60.56 47.17
CA LEU A 424 -26.23 -61.45 48.14
C LEU A 424 -25.28 -61.77 49.31
N ASN A 425 -24.06 -62.21 48.99
CA ASN A 425 -23.18 -62.86 49.97
C ASN A 425 -22.17 -61.91 50.62
N SER A 426 -21.84 -60.79 49.97
CA SER A 426 -20.90 -59.80 50.51
C SER A 426 -21.59 -58.52 50.97
N SER A 427 -22.63 -58.06 50.26
CA SER A 427 -23.36 -56.83 50.60
C SER A 427 -24.61 -57.06 51.45
N GLY A 428 -25.07 -58.31 51.60
CA GLY A 428 -26.26 -58.66 52.39
C GLY A 428 -27.58 -58.19 51.76
N TYR A 429 -27.61 -57.94 50.45
CA TYR A 429 -28.81 -57.51 49.74
C TYR A 429 -29.72 -58.70 49.43
N SER A 430 -31.02 -58.46 49.30
CA SER A 430 -31.99 -59.53 48.96
C SER A 430 -31.99 -59.93 47.48
N ASP A 431 -31.39 -59.12 46.61
CA ASP A 431 -31.22 -59.36 45.17
C ASP A 431 -30.09 -58.44 44.67
N ILE A 432 -29.73 -58.53 43.39
CA ILE A 432 -28.84 -57.56 42.73
C ILE A 432 -29.35 -56.12 42.95
N GLY A 433 -28.49 -55.18 43.37
CA GLY A 433 -28.91 -53.84 43.79
C GLY A 433 -29.41 -52.91 42.66
N TYR A 434 -28.93 -53.15 41.43
CA TYR A 434 -29.22 -52.37 40.23
C TYR A 434 -30.41 -52.94 39.45
N HIS A 435 -31.08 -52.11 38.65
CA HIS A 435 -32.17 -52.55 37.78
C HIS A 435 -31.70 -52.91 36.38
N TYR A 436 -30.66 -52.25 35.89
CA TYR A 436 -30.03 -52.54 34.60
C TYR A 436 -28.51 -52.54 34.76
N ILE A 437 -27.84 -53.41 34.02
CA ILE A 437 -26.37 -53.43 33.91
C ILE A 437 -25.99 -53.35 32.43
N VAL A 438 -25.15 -52.37 32.08
CA VAL A 438 -24.67 -52.11 30.72
C VAL A 438 -23.25 -52.65 30.59
N MET A 439 -23.06 -53.65 29.74
CA MET A 439 -21.79 -54.33 29.53
C MET A 439 -20.90 -53.56 28.53
N PRO A 440 -19.56 -53.77 28.54
CA PRO A 440 -18.64 -53.14 27.60
C PRO A 440 -18.95 -53.38 26.12
N SER A 441 -19.63 -54.49 25.79
CA SER A 441 -20.10 -54.82 24.43
C SER A 441 -21.32 -54.01 23.95
N GLY A 442 -21.87 -53.14 24.81
CA GLY A 442 -23.13 -52.42 24.55
C GLY A 442 -24.40 -53.25 24.76
N ARG A 443 -24.30 -54.51 25.22
CA ARG A 443 -25.49 -55.28 25.66
C ARG A 443 -25.95 -54.84 27.04
N VAL A 444 -27.25 -54.77 27.23
CA VAL A 444 -27.89 -54.33 28.47
C VAL A 444 -28.68 -55.49 29.05
N TYR A 445 -28.52 -55.77 30.34
CA TYR A 445 -29.25 -56.84 31.02
C TYR A 445 -30.17 -56.25 32.07
N GLU A 446 -31.44 -56.68 32.04
CA GLU A 446 -32.34 -56.48 33.16
C GLU A 446 -31.82 -57.24 34.37
N ALA A 447 -31.59 -56.50 35.45
CA ALA A 447 -31.11 -57.00 36.72
C ALA A 447 -32.30 -57.14 37.67
N ARG A 448 -32.38 -56.34 38.74
CA ARG A 448 -33.57 -56.28 39.58
C ARG A 448 -34.76 -55.75 38.79
N SER A 449 -35.94 -56.34 38.99
CA SER A 449 -37.17 -55.85 38.37
C SER A 449 -37.34 -54.34 38.59
N SER A 450 -37.53 -53.59 37.49
CA SER A 450 -37.71 -52.13 37.51
C SER A 450 -39.07 -51.68 38.09
N ARG A 451 -39.85 -52.62 38.64
CA ARG A 451 -41.06 -52.40 39.45
C ARG A 451 -40.80 -52.54 40.95
N LYS A 452 -39.62 -53.02 41.35
CA LYS A 452 -39.22 -53.22 42.76
C LYS A 452 -38.19 -52.18 43.16
N ARG A 453 -38.13 -51.83 44.44
CA ARG A 453 -37.18 -50.86 44.97
C ARG A 453 -35.75 -51.38 44.82
N GLY A 454 -34.84 -50.51 44.38
CA GLY A 454 -33.41 -50.77 44.28
C GLY A 454 -32.72 -50.92 45.63
N ALA A 455 -31.43 -51.30 45.60
CA ALA A 455 -30.53 -51.25 46.74
C ALA A 455 -29.17 -50.73 46.26
N HIS A 456 -29.16 -49.51 45.70
CA HIS A 456 -28.02 -48.98 44.98
C HIS A 456 -27.55 -47.62 45.48
N ASP A 457 -28.38 -46.76 46.08
CA ASP A 457 -27.96 -45.41 46.51
C ASP A 457 -28.49 -44.95 47.87
N LEU A 458 -28.87 -45.91 48.72
CA LEU A 458 -29.49 -45.77 50.05
C LEU A 458 -30.87 -45.11 50.07
N VAL A 459 -31.16 -44.16 49.18
CA VAL A 459 -32.48 -43.52 49.08
C VAL A 459 -33.45 -44.36 48.25
N ASN A 460 -32.96 -44.97 47.17
CA ASN A 460 -33.64 -45.95 46.32
C ASN A 460 -35.03 -45.50 45.80
N ASP A 461 -35.19 -44.20 45.50
CA ASP A 461 -36.42 -43.61 44.96
C ASP A 461 -36.44 -43.52 43.41
N GLY A 462 -35.50 -44.19 42.76
CA GLY A 462 -35.31 -44.18 41.30
C GLY A 462 -34.72 -45.48 40.77
N ILE A 463 -34.31 -45.44 39.50
CA ILE A 463 -33.75 -46.60 38.78
C ILE A 463 -32.23 -46.52 38.78
N GLY A 464 -31.57 -47.45 39.47
CA GLY A 464 -30.13 -47.68 39.34
C GLY A 464 -29.74 -48.38 38.04
N VAL A 465 -28.86 -47.77 37.26
CA VAL A 465 -28.22 -48.34 36.06
C VAL A 465 -26.73 -48.44 36.32
N ALA A 466 -26.16 -49.65 36.31
CA ALA A 466 -24.73 -49.83 36.48
C ALA A 466 -24.02 -49.98 35.12
N VAL A 467 -22.91 -49.28 34.98
CA VAL A 467 -21.94 -49.45 33.90
C VAL A 467 -20.94 -50.50 34.38
N ASP A 468 -20.96 -51.70 33.79
CA ASP A 468 -20.06 -52.78 34.23
C ASP A 468 -18.59 -52.39 34.00
N GLY A 469 -17.77 -52.55 35.04
CA GLY A 469 -16.37 -52.16 35.05
C GLY A 469 -15.93 -51.52 36.37
N ASP A 470 -14.62 -51.39 36.54
CA ASP A 470 -13.98 -50.63 37.61
C ASP A 470 -13.48 -49.29 37.05
N PHE A 471 -14.21 -48.23 37.40
CA PHE A 471 -13.92 -46.87 36.95
C PHE A 471 -13.31 -45.99 38.07
N GLN A 472 -12.78 -46.58 39.14
CA GLN A 472 -12.12 -45.81 40.19
C GLN A 472 -10.76 -45.23 39.75
N GLY A 473 -10.12 -45.82 38.74
CA GLY A 473 -8.81 -45.41 38.23
C GLY A 473 -8.84 -44.69 36.87
N SER A 474 -7.99 -45.14 35.94
CA SER A 474 -7.83 -44.51 34.61
C SER A 474 -8.77 -45.07 33.53
N LEU A 475 -9.56 -46.11 33.83
CA LEU A 475 -10.53 -46.65 32.87
C LEU A 475 -11.52 -45.56 32.45
N ARG A 476 -11.94 -45.57 31.19
CA ARG A 476 -12.96 -44.67 30.62
C ARG A 476 -14.03 -45.51 29.95
N ILE A 477 -15.27 -45.02 29.98
CA ILE A 477 -16.40 -45.70 29.31
C ILE A 477 -16.14 -45.77 27.80
N GLY A 478 -16.24 -46.98 27.24
CA GLY A 478 -16.05 -47.20 25.80
C GLY A 478 -17.28 -46.78 25.00
N VAL A 479 -17.11 -46.56 23.68
CA VAL A 479 -18.17 -46.03 22.79
C VAL A 479 -19.44 -46.91 22.81
N GLN A 480 -19.30 -48.23 22.61
CA GLN A 480 -20.46 -49.15 22.60
C GLN A 480 -21.22 -49.15 23.94
N GLN A 481 -20.49 -49.07 25.05
CA GLN A 481 -21.06 -49.03 26.39
C GLN A 481 -21.72 -47.68 26.67
N TYR A 482 -21.13 -46.58 26.18
CA TYR A 482 -21.67 -45.24 26.27
C TYR A 482 -23.00 -45.12 25.51
N ASP A 483 -23.03 -45.54 24.25
CA ASP A 483 -24.24 -45.52 23.42
C ASP A 483 -25.36 -46.32 24.09
N ALA A 484 -25.05 -47.50 24.63
CA ALA A 484 -26.01 -48.32 25.35
C ALA A 484 -26.51 -47.68 26.66
N VAL A 485 -25.68 -46.92 27.38
CA VAL A 485 -26.12 -46.12 28.54
C VAL A 485 -27.11 -45.04 28.11
N VAL A 486 -26.81 -44.30 27.04
CA VAL A 486 -27.69 -43.25 26.50
C VAL A 486 -29.04 -43.84 26.10
N GLU A 487 -29.05 -44.90 25.29
CA GLU A 487 -30.27 -45.59 24.84
C GLU A 487 -31.09 -46.15 26.01
N THR A 488 -30.43 -46.74 27.02
CA THR A 488 -31.10 -47.21 28.24
C THR A 488 -31.75 -46.04 28.98
N CYS A 489 -31.07 -44.90 29.06
CA CYS A 489 -31.61 -43.70 29.70
C CYS A 489 -32.77 -43.09 28.92
N ILE A 490 -32.73 -43.07 27.58
CA ILE A 490 -33.85 -42.64 26.73
C ILE A 490 -35.08 -43.52 27.00
N MET A 491 -34.92 -44.84 26.95
CA MET A 491 -35.98 -45.80 27.23
C MET A 491 -36.60 -45.59 28.62
N LEU A 492 -35.76 -45.40 29.64
CA LEU A 492 -36.23 -45.18 31.01
C LEU A 492 -36.89 -43.81 31.19
N CYS A 493 -36.34 -42.74 30.61
CA CYS A 493 -36.95 -41.42 30.64
C CYS A 493 -38.35 -41.44 30.00
N LYS A 494 -38.51 -42.10 28.85
CA LYS A 494 -39.82 -42.31 28.19
C LYS A 494 -40.78 -43.08 29.10
N ARG A 495 -40.33 -44.19 29.69
CA ARG A 495 -41.13 -44.99 30.66
C ARG A 495 -41.56 -44.18 31.88
N MET A 496 -40.70 -43.30 32.36
CA MET A 496 -40.89 -42.51 33.58
C MET A 496 -41.61 -41.18 33.33
N GLY A 497 -41.88 -40.81 32.08
CA GLY A 497 -42.44 -39.51 31.72
C GLY A 497 -41.49 -38.32 31.97
N ILE A 498 -40.18 -38.57 31.97
CA ILE A 498 -39.16 -37.52 32.11
C ILE A 498 -38.87 -36.95 30.72
N THR A 499 -39.28 -35.69 30.49
CA THR A 499 -39.04 -34.97 29.23
C THR A 499 -37.80 -34.07 29.29
N ASP A 500 -37.34 -33.73 30.49
CA ASP A 500 -36.13 -32.92 30.70
C ASP A 500 -35.20 -33.62 31.72
N PRO A 501 -34.13 -34.28 31.26
CA PRO A 501 -33.16 -34.91 32.13
C PRO A 501 -32.07 -33.97 32.61
N ILE A 502 -31.99 -32.73 32.10
CA ILE A 502 -30.91 -31.77 32.36
C ILE A 502 -31.27 -30.90 33.56
N THR A 503 -32.46 -30.30 33.58
CA THR A 503 -32.85 -29.31 34.60
C THR A 503 -32.82 -29.93 36.01
N PRO A 504 -32.03 -29.37 36.94
CA PRO A 504 -31.96 -29.86 38.31
C PRO A 504 -33.30 -29.72 39.06
N VAL A 505 -33.57 -30.68 39.92
CA VAL A 505 -34.77 -30.70 40.77
C VAL A 505 -34.42 -31.07 42.21
N SER A 506 -35.24 -30.57 43.13
CA SER A 506 -35.11 -30.87 44.56
C SER A 506 -35.11 -32.37 44.81
N THR A 507 -34.04 -32.86 45.43
CA THR A 507 -33.72 -34.28 45.51
C THR A 507 -33.17 -34.63 46.89
N THR A 508 -33.90 -35.48 47.63
CA THR A 508 -33.48 -36.02 48.95
C THR A 508 -32.26 -36.91 48.81
N THR A 509 -31.25 -36.75 49.66
CA THR A 509 -29.99 -37.52 49.63
C THR A 509 -29.80 -38.39 50.87
N ALA A 510 -28.88 -39.33 50.83
CA ALA A 510 -28.70 -40.33 51.88
C ALA A 510 -28.23 -39.75 53.23
N ASP A 511 -27.61 -38.57 53.20
CA ASP A 511 -27.19 -37.79 54.36
C ASP A 511 -28.31 -36.92 54.95
N PHE A 512 -29.58 -37.34 54.77
CA PHE A 512 -30.79 -36.65 55.24
C PHE A 512 -30.95 -35.21 54.75
N GLY A 513 -30.17 -34.81 53.73
CA GLY A 513 -30.23 -33.51 53.09
C GLY A 513 -31.09 -33.47 51.82
N THR A 514 -31.11 -32.32 51.17
CA THR A 514 -31.71 -32.12 49.85
C THR A 514 -30.72 -31.37 48.96
N ARG A 515 -30.55 -31.83 47.72
CA ARG A 515 -29.69 -31.22 46.69
C ARG A 515 -30.49 -30.94 45.42
N GLN A 516 -30.03 -30.00 44.60
CA GLN A 516 -30.58 -29.77 43.26
C GLN A 516 -29.84 -30.67 42.26
N LEU A 517 -30.47 -31.79 41.87
CA LEU A 517 -29.87 -32.79 40.99
C LEU A 517 -30.69 -32.95 39.72
N SER A 518 -30.02 -33.10 38.58
CA SER A 518 -30.63 -33.51 37.32
C SER A 518 -31.28 -34.90 37.43
N ARG A 519 -32.26 -35.21 36.58
CA ARG A 519 -32.99 -36.49 36.63
C ARG A 519 -32.14 -37.71 36.25
N ILE A 520 -30.99 -37.50 35.62
CA ILE A 520 -29.93 -38.50 35.47
C ILE A 520 -28.75 -38.04 36.31
N CYS A 521 -28.41 -38.77 37.37
CA CYS A 521 -27.38 -38.38 38.34
C CYS A 521 -26.37 -39.53 38.57
N GLY A 522 -25.21 -39.22 39.12
CA GLY A 522 -24.26 -40.22 39.57
C GLY A 522 -24.54 -40.65 41.00
N HIS A 523 -24.11 -41.85 41.38
CA HIS A 523 -24.21 -42.31 42.77
C HIS A 523 -23.58 -41.33 43.78
N GLN A 524 -22.43 -40.74 43.45
CA GLN A 524 -21.79 -39.72 44.29
C GLN A 524 -22.62 -38.45 44.51
N ASP A 525 -23.61 -38.17 43.66
CA ASP A 525 -24.55 -37.06 43.91
C ASP A 525 -25.54 -37.40 45.05
N ARG A 526 -25.75 -38.69 45.32
CA ARG A 526 -26.76 -39.23 46.25
C ARG A 526 -26.19 -39.49 47.64
N VAL A 527 -24.94 -39.93 47.72
CA VAL A 527 -24.22 -40.32 48.94
C VAL A 527 -22.71 -40.13 48.73
N ALA A 528 -21.95 -39.93 49.80
CA ALA A 528 -20.49 -39.90 49.75
C ALA A 528 -19.92 -41.27 49.28
N THR A 529 -19.48 -41.34 48.02
CA THR A 529 -18.88 -42.54 47.41
C THR A 529 -18.00 -42.13 46.22
N GLY A 530 -17.07 -43.01 45.81
CA GLY A 530 -16.31 -42.85 44.57
C GLY A 530 -17.06 -43.31 43.30
N CYS A 531 -18.28 -43.86 43.44
CA CYS A 531 -19.11 -44.34 42.33
C CYS A 531 -19.86 -43.16 41.66
N PRO A 532 -19.99 -43.08 40.32
CA PRO A 532 -19.65 -44.09 39.31
C PRO A 532 -18.23 -43.95 38.74
N GLY A 533 -17.31 -43.34 39.49
CA GLY A 533 -15.93 -43.11 39.07
C GLY A 533 -15.86 -42.20 37.85
N THR A 534 -15.01 -42.55 36.90
CA THR A 534 -14.75 -41.74 35.70
C THR A 534 -15.96 -41.61 34.76
N VAL A 535 -17.01 -42.42 34.93
CA VAL A 535 -18.29 -42.24 34.22
C VAL A 535 -18.94 -40.91 34.61
N TYR A 536 -18.69 -40.41 35.82
CA TYR A 536 -19.31 -39.19 36.31
C TYR A 536 -19.01 -37.97 35.43
N SER A 537 -17.78 -37.87 34.90
CA SER A 537 -17.38 -36.75 34.04
C SER A 537 -18.16 -36.71 32.71
N ARG A 538 -18.84 -37.80 32.34
CA ARG A 538 -19.66 -37.91 31.13
C ARG A 538 -21.14 -37.60 31.36
N LEU A 539 -21.58 -37.35 32.60
CA LEU A 539 -23.00 -37.13 32.91
C LEU A 539 -23.64 -35.96 32.15
N SER A 540 -22.90 -34.86 31.95
CA SER A 540 -23.40 -33.71 31.19
C SER A 540 -23.69 -34.06 29.74
N GLU A 541 -22.79 -34.82 29.11
CA GLU A 541 -22.92 -35.30 27.74
C GLU A 541 -24.07 -36.30 27.62
N ILE A 542 -24.16 -37.27 28.53
CA ILE A 542 -25.24 -38.27 28.55
C ILE A 542 -26.60 -37.57 28.63
N ARG A 543 -26.77 -36.57 29.51
CA ARG A 543 -28.03 -35.83 29.62
C ARG A 543 -28.37 -35.07 28.34
N ARG A 544 -27.36 -34.49 27.68
CA ARG A 544 -27.53 -33.75 26.42
C ARG A 544 -27.99 -34.69 25.31
N ASP A 545 -27.32 -35.83 25.14
CA ASP A 545 -27.64 -36.80 24.09
C ASP A 545 -29.01 -37.46 24.35
N VAL A 546 -29.34 -37.79 25.60
CA VAL A 546 -30.69 -38.27 25.96
C VAL A 546 -31.76 -37.22 25.63
N LYS A 547 -31.52 -35.94 25.94
CA LYS A 547 -32.50 -34.86 25.69
C LYS A 547 -32.76 -34.62 24.21
N GLN A 548 -31.81 -34.93 23.32
CA GLN A 548 -32.01 -34.79 21.87
C GLN A 548 -33.05 -35.78 21.31
N GLU A 549 -33.25 -36.91 21.99
CA GLU A 549 -34.12 -38.02 21.57
C GLU A 549 -35.43 -38.15 22.39
N LEU A 550 -35.67 -37.21 23.31
CA LEU A 550 -36.88 -37.05 24.13
C LEU A 550 -37.72 -35.86 23.67
#